data_AF-A0AAP0QXP0-F1
#
_entry.id   AF-A0AAP0QXP0-F1
#
_cell.length_a   1.000
_cell.length_b   1.000
_cell.length_c   1.000
_cell.angle_alpha   90.00
_cell.angle_beta   90.00
_cell.angle_gamma   90.00
#
_symmetry.space_group_name_H-M   'P 1'
#
loop_
_entity.id
_entity.type
_entity.pdbx_description
1 polymer ?
#
loop_
_entity_poly.entity_id
_entity_poly.type
_entity_poly.pdbx_seq_one_letter_code
_entity_poly.pdbx_strand_id
1 'polypeptide(L)'
;MRFTTVSIYKHAWKIENSSKKLVVYPNGNKNENVKDHISVYLAMVDTSSLGLGWEVYVIFRLFVLDQKKDEFLILQDAMGKQRRFHGLKLEWGFDQFIPLEKFINASNGYLVGDTCVFGAEVFVKETKKCTRECLSMTKLTSASICKYVWKIENFSKLEAKLYESEVFVAGDQK
;
A
#
# COMPACT_ATOMS: atom_id res chain seq x y z
N MET A 1 -2.51 10.40 30.48
CA MET A 1 -1.28 10.59 29.67
C MET A 1 -1.74 10.78 28.24
N ARG A 2 -1.69 12.01 27.72
CA ARG A 2 -2.18 12.38 26.38
C ARG A 2 -1.04 12.18 25.39
N PHE A 3 -1.21 11.34 24.38
CA PHE A 3 -0.30 11.33 23.24
C PHE A 3 -0.85 12.33 22.22
N THR A 4 -0.04 13.35 22.01
CA THR A 4 -0.21 14.46 21.09
C THR A 4 0.00 13.99 19.66
N THR A 5 -0.91 14.40 18.79
CA THR A 5 -0.77 14.69 17.36
C THR A 5 0.64 14.50 16.79
N VAL A 6 0.85 13.45 15.99
CA VAL A 6 2.02 13.36 15.11
C VAL A 6 1.72 14.14 13.84
N SER A 7 2.12 15.41 13.85
CA SER A 7 2.27 16.22 12.66
C SER A 7 3.31 15.60 11.73
N ILE A 8 2.87 15.25 10.53
CA ILE A 8 3.49 15.54 9.23
C ILE A 8 5.03 15.48 9.18
N TYR A 9 5.58 14.44 8.55
CA TYR A 9 6.81 14.57 7.77
C TYR A 9 6.53 14.15 6.33
N LYS A 10 6.10 15.12 5.54
CA LYS A 10 6.29 15.15 4.08
C LYS A 10 7.80 15.25 3.82
N HIS A 11 8.49 14.12 3.76
CA HIS A 11 9.81 14.06 3.12
C HIS A 11 9.85 12.86 2.19
N ALA A 12 9.29 13.05 0.99
CA ALA A 12 9.46 12.13 -0.12
C ALA A 12 10.84 12.39 -0.75
N TRP A 13 11.82 11.56 -0.41
CA TRP A 13 13.07 11.46 -1.16
C TRP A 13 12.82 10.57 -2.38
N LYS A 14 13.24 11.03 -3.56
CA LYS A 14 13.10 10.27 -4.80
C LYS A 14 14.40 9.50 -5.03
N ILE A 15 14.38 8.20 -4.76
CA ILE A 15 15.48 7.28 -5.09
C ILE A 15 14.88 6.12 -5.87
N GLU A 16 15.35 5.91 -7.10
CA GLU A 16 14.85 4.88 -8.01
C GLU A 16 15.02 3.47 -7.41
N ASN A 17 14.06 2.56 -7.50
CA ASN A 17 13.72 1.88 -8.75
C ASN A 17 12.36 1.15 -8.70
N SER A 18 11.37 1.67 -7.97
CA SER A 18 10.01 1.12 -8.07
C SER A 18 8.97 2.06 -7.47
N SER A 19 8.23 2.72 -8.35
CA SER A 19 7.06 3.53 -8.02
C SER A 19 5.93 2.63 -7.53
N LYS A 20 5.26 3.02 -6.46
CA LYS A 20 4.15 2.27 -5.87
C LYS A 20 2.95 3.17 -5.64
N LYS A 21 1.75 2.59 -5.64
CA LYS A 21 0.49 3.25 -5.27
C LYS A 21 -0.30 2.37 -4.31
N LEU A 22 -1.10 3.03 -3.48
CA LEU A 22 -2.16 2.36 -2.73
C LEU A 22 -3.42 2.39 -3.60
N VAL A 23 -4.05 1.24 -3.79
CA VAL A 23 -5.26 1.09 -4.59
C VAL A 23 -6.37 0.61 -3.66
N VAL A 24 -7.47 1.36 -3.62
CA VAL A 24 -8.63 1.06 -2.79
C VAL A 24 -9.81 0.77 -3.71
N TYR A 25 -10.50 -0.34 -3.44
CA TYR A 25 -11.78 -0.69 -4.03
C TYR A 25 -12.84 -0.50 -2.94
N PRO A 26 -13.56 0.64 -2.93
CA PRO A 26 -14.49 0.95 -1.85
C PRO A 26 -15.58 -0.11 -1.67
N ASN A 27 -16.01 -0.75 -2.76
CA ASN A 27 -17.08 -1.75 -2.76
C ASN A 27 -16.59 -3.15 -3.14
N GLY A 28 -15.32 -3.43 -2.86
CA GLY A 28 -14.70 -4.72 -3.11
C GLY A 28 -14.14 -4.87 -4.52
N ASN A 29 -13.06 -5.63 -4.65
CA ASN A 29 -12.48 -5.97 -5.93
C ASN A 29 -13.33 -7.00 -6.66
N LYS A 30 -14.15 -6.51 -7.59
CA LYS A 30 -15.02 -7.35 -8.43
C LYS A 30 -14.26 -8.36 -9.29
N ASN A 31 -12.99 -8.11 -9.62
CA ASN A 31 -12.19 -9.07 -10.41
C ASN A 31 -11.90 -10.34 -9.60
N GLU A 32 -11.86 -10.23 -8.27
CA GLU A 32 -11.66 -11.32 -7.32
C GLU A 32 -13.00 -11.77 -6.70
N ASN A 33 -14.13 -11.39 -7.31
CA ASN A 33 -15.50 -11.68 -6.84
C ASN A 33 -15.79 -11.21 -5.41
N VAL A 34 -15.08 -10.19 -4.92
CA VAL A 34 -15.32 -9.63 -3.58
C VAL A 34 -16.53 -8.71 -3.60
N LYS A 35 -17.38 -8.87 -2.59
CA LYS A 35 -18.50 -7.98 -2.26
C LYS A 35 -18.46 -7.65 -0.77
N ASP A 36 -19.17 -6.60 -0.39
CA ASP A 36 -19.44 -6.22 1.02
C ASP A 36 -18.20 -5.92 1.88
N HIS A 37 -17.05 -5.75 1.24
CA HIS A 37 -15.78 -5.41 1.88
C HIS A 37 -15.10 -4.30 1.09
N ILE A 38 -14.32 -3.48 1.78
CA ILE A 38 -13.29 -2.68 1.12
C ILE A 38 -12.12 -3.62 0.81
N SER A 39 -11.58 -3.55 -0.41
CA SER A 39 -10.33 -4.20 -0.79
C SER A 39 -9.22 -3.16 -0.90
N VAL A 40 -8.02 -3.50 -0.45
CA VAL A 40 -6.87 -2.58 -0.48
C VAL A 40 -5.64 -3.32 -0.99
N TYR A 41 -4.93 -2.70 -1.94
CA TYR A 41 -3.77 -3.26 -2.61
C TYR A 41 -2.60 -2.28 -2.69
N LEU A 42 -1.41 -2.83 -2.70
CA LEU A 42 -0.18 -2.18 -3.13
C LEU A 42 0.05 -2.51 -4.60
N ALA A 43 0.11 -1.49 -5.45
CA ALA A 43 0.38 -1.61 -6.88
C ALA A 43 1.78 -1.07 -7.22
N MET A 44 2.50 -1.78 -8.07
CA MET A 44 3.73 -1.31 -8.70
C MET A 44 3.38 -0.57 -10.00
N VAL A 45 3.91 0.64 -10.16
CA VAL A 45 3.71 1.49 -11.34
C VAL A 45 5.06 1.91 -11.93
N ASP A 46 5.03 2.52 -13.12
CA ASP A 46 6.23 3.01 -13.83
C ASP A 46 7.36 1.98 -13.94
N THR A 47 7.01 0.74 -14.30
CA THR A 47 7.93 -0.40 -14.34
C THR A 47 8.79 -0.47 -15.62
N SER A 48 8.64 0.50 -16.52
CA SER A 48 9.38 0.56 -17.80
C SER A 48 10.90 0.65 -17.61
N SER A 49 11.36 1.26 -16.50
CA SER A 49 12.77 1.39 -16.15
C SER A 49 13.39 0.11 -15.57
N LEU A 50 12.58 -0.92 -15.27
CA LEU A 50 13.05 -2.13 -14.60
C LEU A 50 13.66 -3.18 -15.54
N GLY A 51 13.54 -2.99 -16.87
CA GLY A 51 14.01 -3.95 -17.87
C GLY A 51 13.07 -5.15 -18.04
N LEU A 52 13.46 -6.14 -18.85
CA LEU A 52 12.68 -7.38 -18.98
C LEU A 52 12.97 -8.32 -17.81
N GLY A 53 11.98 -9.12 -17.39
CA GLY A 53 12.20 -10.16 -16.37
C GLY A 53 12.57 -9.66 -14.97
N TRP A 54 12.24 -8.40 -14.64
CA TRP A 54 12.47 -7.86 -13.30
C TRP A 54 11.61 -8.55 -12.24
N GLU A 55 12.14 -8.62 -11.02
CA GLU A 55 11.42 -9.07 -9.84
C GLU A 55 11.68 -8.12 -8.67
N VAL A 56 10.63 -7.74 -7.94
CA VAL A 56 10.76 -6.97 -6.69
C VAL A 56 10.06 -7.73 -5.58
N TYR A 57 10.83 -8.05 -4.55
CA TYR A 57 10.35 -8.80 -3.41
C TYR A 57 10.14 -7.89 -2.22
N VAL A 58 8.93 -7.88 -1.69
CA VAL A 58 8.56 -7.02 -0.55
C VAL A 58 7.84 -7.79 0.53
N ILE A 59 7.93 -7.28 1.76
CA ILE A 59 6.96 -7.54 2.81
C ILE A 59 6.19 -6.24 2.98
N PHE A 60 4.87 -6.28 3.13
CA PHE A 60 4.10 -5.07 3.37
C PHE A 60 3.03 -5.27 4.43
N ARG A 61 2.59 -4.16 5.00
CA ARG A 61 1.43 -4.04 5.86
C ARG A 61 0.52 -2.98 5.26
N LEU A 62 -0.77 -3.25 5.23
CA LEU A 62 -1.80 -2.27 4.86
C LEU A 62 -2.61 -1.95 6.11
N PHE A 63 -3.03 -0.70 6.25
CA PHE A 63 -3.76 -0.28 7.45
C PHE A 63 -4.82 0.77 7.16
N VAL A 64 -5.81 0.85 8.05
CA VAL A 64 -6.83 1.90 8.11
C VAL A 64 -6.87 2.47 9.52
N LEU A 65 -6.99 3.80 9.62
CA LEU A 65 -7.01 4.52 10.89
C LEU A 65 -8.43 4.54 11.49
N ASP A 66 -8.57 4.07 12.73
CA ASP A 66 -9.67 4.46 13.61
C ASP A 66 -9.38 5.89 14.10
N GLN A 67 -10.04 6.86 13.47
CA GLN A 67 -9.81 8.29 13.71
C GLN A 67 -10.33 8.76 15.07
N LYS A 68 -11.12 7.95 15.77
CA LYS A 68 -11.64 8.28 17.11
C LYS A 68 -10.69 7.83 18.21
N LYS A 69 -10.04 6.68 18.02
CA LYS A 69 -9.09 6.11 18.99
C LYS A 69 -7.63 6.46 18.68
N ASP A 70 -7.36 6.96 17.49
CA ASP A 70 -6.01 7.16 16.97
C ASP A 70 -5.22 5.83 16.90
N GLU A 71 -5.91 4.76 16.49
CA GLU A 71 -5.38 3.40 16.40
C GLU A 71 -5.50 2.85 14.98
N PHE A 72 -4.51 2.07 14.54
CA PHE A 72 -4.54 1.46 13.21
C PHE A 72 -5.06 0.01 13.28
N LEU A 73 -6.06 -0.29 12.45
CA LEU A 73 -6.31 -1.67 12.05
C LEU A 73 -5.28 -2.03 10.97
N ILE A 74 -4.37 -2.95 11.31
CA ILE A 74 -3.27 -3.37 10.45
C ILE A 74 -3.54 -4.79 9.94
N LEU A 75 -3.47 -4.98 8.62
CA LEU A 75 -3.43 -6.30 7.99
C LEU A 75 -2.05 -6.54 7.37
N GLN A 76 -1.48 -7.69 7.68
CA GLN A 76 -0.24 -8.20 7.11
C GLN A 76 -0.40 -9.70 6.87
N ASP A 77 0.31 -10.22 5.88
CA ASP A 77 0.30 -11.65 5.61
C ASP A 77 0.82 -12.45 6.81
N ALA A 78 0.24 -13.62 7.07
CA ALA A 78 0.65 -14.47 8.17
C ALA A 78 2.15 -14.81 8.00
N MET A 79 2.90 -14.73 9.11
CA MET A 79 4.35 -14.99 9.14
C MET A 79 5.23 -14.02 8.32
N GLY A 80 4.73 -12.85 7.90
CA GLY A 80 5.54 -11.88 7.16
C GLY A 80 5.96 -12.38 5.78
N LYS A 81 5.09 -13.16 5.12
CA LYS A 81 5.34 -13.73 3.80
C LYS A 81 5.74 -12.66 2.79
N GLN A 82 6.83 -12.92 2.09
CA GLN A 82 7.33 -12.08 1.01
C GLN A 82 6.42 -12.21 -0.23
N ARG A 83 6.08 -11.07 -0.82
CA ARG A 83 5.33 -10.96 -2.07
C ARG A 83 6.26 -10.56 -3.21
N ARG A 84 6.15 -11.26 -4.33
CA ARG A 84 6.98 -11.06 -5.52
C ARG A 84 6.19 -10.30 -6.57
N PHE A 85 6.59 -9.06 -6.84
CA PHE A 85 6.15 -8.31 -8.00
C PHE A 85 7.01 -8.66 -9.21
N HIS A 86 6.38 -8.76 -10.37
CA HIS A 86 7.03 -8.95 -11.67
C HIS A 86 6.08 -8.48 -12.78
N GLY A 87 6.51 -8.50 -14.04
CA GLY A 87 5.74 -7.96 -15.17
C GLY A 87 4.32 -8.54 -15.37
N LEU A 88 3.98 -9.68 -14.79
CA LEU A 88 2.63 -10.29 -14.84
C LEU A 88 1.86 -10.20 -13.52
N LYS A 89 2.51 -9.74 -12.44
CA LYS A 89 1.89 -9.60 -11.12
C LYS A 89 2.35 -8.28 -10.50
N LEU A 90 1.58 -7.23 -10.82
CA LEU A 90 1.85 -5.84 -10.42
C LEU A 90 1.11 -5.40 -9.16
N GLU A 91 0.20 -6.22 -8.64
CA GLU A 91 -0.63 -5.88 -7.47
C GLU A 91 -0.64 -7.01 -6.43
N TRP A 92 -0.50 -6.63 -5.17
CA TRP A 92 -0.67 -7.50 -4.01
C TRP A 92 -1.45 -6.76 -2.93
N GLY A 93 -2.39 -7.43 -2.27
CA GLY A 93 -3.25 -6.79 -1.29
C GLY A 93 -4.13 -7.78 -0.56
N PHE A 94 -5.20 -7.23 0.04
CA PHE A 94 -6.22 -7.99 0.73
C PHE A 94 -7.57 -7.73 0.08
N ASP A 95 -8.10 -8.79 -0.51
CA ASP A 95 -9.42 -8.83 -1.13
C ASP A 95 -10.50 -8.44 -0.11
N GLN A 96 -10.47 -9.01 1.09
CA GLN A 96 -11.38 -8.70 2.18
C GLN A 96 -10.63 -7.97 3.29
N PHE A 97 -10.31 -6.68 3.08
CA PHE A 97 -9.51 -5.91 4.04
C PHE A 97 -10.32 -5.49 5.28
N ILE A 98 -11.49 -4.88 5.08
CA ILE A 98 -12.43 -4.57 6.16
C ILE A 98 -13.87 -4.71 5.64
N PRO A 99 -14.80 -5.33 6.41
CA PRO A 99 -16.21 -5.37 6.05
C PRO A 99 -16.78 -3.95 5.93
N LEU A 100 -17.60 -3.72 4.91
CA LEU A 100 -18.25 -2.42 4.68
C LEU A 100 -19.06 -1.98 5.88
N GLU A 101 -19.87 -2.88 6.45
CA GLU A 101 -20.68 -2.62 7.64
C GLU A 101 -19.82 -2.10 8.81
N LYS A 102 -18.68 -2.75 9.06
CA LYS A 102 -17.74 -2.35 10.11
C LYS A 102 -17.13 -0.98 9.80
N PHE A 103 -16.78 -0.72 8.55
CA PHE A 103 -16.14 0.52 8.12
C PHE A 103 -17.07 1.74 8.21
N ILE A 104 -18.32 1.59 7.76
CA ILE A 104 -19.30 2.70 7.75
C ILE A 104 -19.93 2.94 9.12
N ASN A 105 -19.88 1.95 10.02
CA ASN A 105 -20.42 2.11 11.36
C ASN A 105 -19.66 3.21 12.12
N ALA A 106 -20.35 4.31 12.40
CA ALA A 106 -19.78 5.48 13.03
C ALA A 106 -19.13 5.17 14.40
N SER A 107 -19.55 4.12 15.12
CA SER A 107 -18.94 3.76 16.41
C SER A 107 -17.49 3.27 16.27
N ASN A 108 -17.11 2.76 15.10
CA ASN A 108 -15.79 2.17 14.84
C ASN A 108 -14.75 3.19 14.35
N GLY A 109 -15.13 4.42 14.03
CA GLY A 109 -14.19 5.53 13.76
C GLY A 109 -13.39 5.47 12.46
N TYR A 110 -13.62 4.50 11.58
CA TYR A 110 -12.89 4.41 10.28
C TYR A 110 -13.34 5.46 9.26
N LEU A 111 -14.64 5.77 9.24
CA LEU A 111 -15.23 6.82 8.43
C LEU A 111 -15.77 7.93 9.35
N VAL A 112 -15.12 9.10 9.35
CA VAL A 112 -15.47 10.25 10.20
C VAL A 112 -15.56 11.49 9.32
N GLY A 113 -16.70 12.20 9.35
CA GLY A 113 -16.89 13.38 8.52
C GLY A 113 -16.71 13.09 7.02
N ASP A 114 -17.22 11.93 6.57
CA ASP A 114 -17.07 11.43 5.20
C ASP A 114 -15.60 11.33 4.71
N THR A 115 -14.68 11.16 5.67
CA THR A 115 -13.25 11.05 5.45
C THR A 115 -12.74 9.77 6.07
N CYS A 116 -11.81 9.11 5.38
CA CYS A 116 -11.09 7.95 5.90
C CYS A 116 -9.60 8.05 5.58
N VAL A 117 -8.78 7.28 6.29
CA VAL A 117 -7.32 7.30 6.13
C VAL A 117 -6.81 5.88 6.03
N PHE A 118 -6.23 5.55 4.88
CA PHE A 118 -5.53 4.30 4.65
C PHE A 118 -4.02 4.53 4.67
N GLY A 119 -3.25 3.46 4.78
CA GLY A 119 -1.82 3.53 4.55
C GLY A 119 -1.16 2.19 4.31
N ALA A 120 0.13 2.26 3.99
CA ALA A 120 0.98 1.13 3.71
C ALA A 120 2.34 1.32 4.36
N GLU A 121 2.88 0.22 4.91
CA GLU A 121 4.28 0.10 5.26
C GLU A 121 4.90 -0.97 4.36
N VAL A 122 5.92 -0.62 3.60
CA VAL A 122 6.54 -1.49 2.59
C VAL A 122 8.01 -1.68 2.89
N PHE A 123 8.42 -2.92 3.02
CA PHE A 123 9.79 -3.36 3.26
C PHE A 123 10.30 -4.05 2.00
N VAL A 124 11.20 -3.39 1.25
CA VAL A 124 11.82 -4.01 0.07
C VAL A 124 12.97 -4.91 0.52
N LYS A 125 12.88 -6.19 0.19
CA LYS A 125 13.85 -7.21 0.58
C LYS A 125 14.91 -7.46 -0.49
N GLU A 126 14.46 -7.56 -1.74
CA GLU A 126 15.33 -7.90 -2.86
C GLU A 126 14.76 -7.33 -4.15
N THR A 127 15.66 -6.93 -5.05
CA THR A 127 15.31 -6.57 -6.42
C THR A 127 16.21 -7.33 -7.39
N LYS A 128 15.60 -7.89 -8.43
CA LYS A 128 16.30 -8.50 -9.56
C LYS A 128 15.99 -7.72 -10.81
N LYS A 129 17.02 -7.41 -11.58
CA LYS A 129 16.92 -6.73 -12.86
C LYS A 129 17.66 -7.55 -13.91
N CYS A 130 17.08 -7.66 -15.10
CA CYS A 130 17.79 -8.17 -16.27
C CYS A 130 18.15 -6.96 -17.15
N THR A 131 19.41 -6.56 -17.09
CA THR A 131 20.01 -5.64 -18.07
C THR A 131 20.58 -6.46 -19.23
N ARG A 132 20.75 -5.84 -20.42
CA ARG A 132 21.27 -6.52 -21.63
C ARG A 132 22.61 -7.23 -21.40
N GLU A 133 23.34 -6.86 -20.36
CA GLU A 133 24.55 -7.54 -19.88
C GLU A 133 24.27 -8.07 -18.46
N CYS A 134 24.04 -9.38 -18.35
CA CYS A 134 23.86 -10.18 -17.13
C CYS A 134 22.68 -9.87 -16.16
N LEU A 135 22.20 -10.94 -15.52
CA LEU A 135 21.33 -10.93 -14.35
C LEU A 135 22.12 -10.35 -13.16
N SER A 136 22.00 -9.05 -12.88
CA SER A 136 22.55 -8.48 -11.65
C SER A 136 21.54 -8.70 -10.52
N MET A 137 21.87 -9.59 -9.57
CA MET A 137 21.15 -9.65 -8.30
C MET A 137 21.78 -8.64 -7.33
N THR A 138 21.13 -7.49 -7.15
CA THR A 138 21.46 -6.60 -6.05
C THR A 138 20.78 -7.11 -4.79
N LYS A 139 21.52 -7.87 -4.00
CA LYS A 139 21.11 -8.21 -2.63
C LYS A 139 21.17 -6.94 -1.80
N LEU A 140 20.00 -6.41 -1.42
CA LEU A 140 19.92 -5.23 -0.58
C LEU A 140 20.55 -5.57 0.78
N THR A 141 21.64 -4.87 1.11
CA THR A 141 22.37 -5.02 2.38
C THR A 141 21.65 -4.32 3.54
N SER A 142 20.72 -3.40 3.23
CA SER A 142 19.78 -2.79 4.16
C SER A 142 18.37 -2.82 3.55
N ALA A 143 17.39 -3.35 4.27
CA ALA A 143 16.01 -3.37 3.81
C ALA A 143 15.44 -1.94 3.83
N SER A 144 14.99 -1.42 2.69
CA SER A 144 14.38 -0.08 2.61
C SER A 144 12.93 -0.14 3.11
N ILE A 145 12.61 0.65 4.13
CA ILE A 145 11.27 0.77 4.71
C ILE A 145 10.64 2.07 4.20
N CYS A 146 9.43 1.98 3.65
CA CYS A 146 8.64 3.15 3.26
C CYS A 146 7.29 3.11 3.97
N LYS A 147 6.87 4.24 4.54
CA LYS A 147 5.55 4.44 5.12
C LYS A 147 4.80 5.47 4.30
N TYR A 148 3.59 5.13 3.89
CA TYR A 148 2.73 6.00 3.11
C TYR A 148 1.33 6.03 3.72
N VAL A 149 0.73 7.22 3.79
CA VAL A 149 -0.61 7.45 4.33
C VAL A 149 -1.39 8.25 3.32
N TRP A 150 -2.62 7.82 3.08
CA TRP A 150 -3.53 8.41 2.11
C TRP A 150 -4.88 8.71 2.77
N LYS A 151 -5.18 10.00 2.86
CA LYS A 151 -6.49 10.49 3.30
C LYS A 151 -7.41 10.58 2.09
N ILE A 152 -8.58 9.97 2.20
CA ILE A 152 -9.65 10.05 1.21
C ILE A 152 -10.76 10.90 1.81
N GLU A 153 -11.16 11.93 1.07
CA GLU A 153 -12.25 12.84 1.44
C GLU A 153 -13.47 12.56 0.56
N ASN A 154 -14.66 12.88 1.07
CA ASN A 154 -15.93 12.63 0.39
C ASN A 154 -16.12 11.15 -0.01
N PHE A 155 -15.80 10.21 0.88
CA PHE A 155 -15.82 8.77 0.60
C PHE A 155 -17.18 8.29 0.06
N SER A 156 -18.28 8.85 0.58
CA SER A 156 -19.64 8.52 0.14
C SER A 156 -19.93 8.88 -1.32
N LYS A 157 -19.16 9.79 -1.92
CA LYS A 157 -19.30 10.24 -3.32
C LYS A 157 -18.44 9.44 -4.29
N LEU A 158 -17.78 8.38 -3.83
CA LEU A 158 -16.93 7.57 -4.68
C LEU A 158 -17.76 6.64 -5.59
N GLU A 159 -17.90 7.01 -6.86
CA GLU A 159 -18.66 6.26 -7.87
C GLU A 159 -17.81 5.25 -8.68
N ALA A 160 -16.53 5.53 -8.88
CA ALA A 160 -15.62 4.64 -9.60
C ALA A 160 -15.36 3.32 -8.84
N LYS A 161 -15.01 2.28 -9.61
CA LYS A 161 -14.73 0.93 -9.08
C LYS A 161 -13.51 0.90 -8.16
N LEU A 162 -12.48 1.68 -8.47
CA LEU A 162 -11.22 1.75 -7.73
C LEU A 162 -10.70 3.18 -7.72
N TYR A 163 -9.88 3.47 -6.73
CA TYR A 163 -9.16 4.73 -6.59
C TYR A 163 -7.71 4.44 -6.27
N GLU A 164 -6.83 5.26 -6.81
CA GLU A 164 -5.40 5.15 -6.61
C GLU A 164 -4.85 6.37 -5.89
N SER A 165 -3.88 6.16 -5.01
CA SER A 165 -3.15 7.23 -4.36
C SER A 165 -2.16 7.92 -5.30
N GLU A 166 -1.55 8.99 -4.81
CA GLU A 166 -0.32 9.51 -5.40
C GLU A 166 0.77 8.43 -5.39
N VAL A 167 1.70 8.55 -6.33
CA VAL A 167 2.87 7.66 -6.43
C VAL A 167 3.82 7.93 -5.26
N PHE A 168 4.24 6.86 -4.59
CA PHE A 168 5.28 6.90 -3.57
C PHE A 168 6.41 5.92 -3.88
N VAL A 169 7.61 6.19 -3.36
CA VAL A 169 8.83 5.45 -3.66
C VAL A 169 9.40 4.85 -2.38
N ALA A 170 9.97 3.65 -2.47
CA ALA A 170 10.64 2.97 -1.35
C ALA A 170 12.12 2.76 -1.68
N GLY A 171 13.02 3.37 -0.88
CA GLY A 171 14.50 3.45 -1.03
C GLY A 171 14.97 4.90 -0.78
N ASP A 172 16.04 5.28 -0.07
CA ASP A 172 17.16 4.63 0.64
C ASP A 172 17.71 5.61 1.74
N GLN A 173 18.49 5.14 2.73
CA GLN A 173 19.32 5.97 3.63
C GLN A 173 20.81 5.56 3.51
N LYS A 174 21.67 6.59 3.56
CA LYS A 174 23.14 6.58 3.46
C LYS A 174 23.87 5.41 4.14
#